data_AF-A0A7Y0BW74-F1
#
_entry.id   AF-A0A7Y0BW74-F1
#
_cell.length_a   1.000
_cell.length_b   1.000
_cell.length_c   1.000
_cell.angle_alpha   90.00
_cell.angle_beta   90.00
_cell.angle_gamma   90.00
#
_symmetry.space_group_name_H-M   'P 1'
#
loop_
_entity.id
_entity.type
_entity.pdbx_description
1 polymer ?
#
loop_
_entity_poly.entity_id
_entity_poly.type
_entity_poly.pdbx_seq_one_letter_code
_entity_poly.pdbx_strand_id
1 'polypeptide(L)'
;MLQAAEEVLATLAKTKPEAGLVKRAIAVIRAWLREHIPAFKNLAMTDDEIITRFILPARKHIEGGGPEPQGGQPVPAFNRTNTSAQNALQALSENDKLFALAKSVQDTVEGIASDTDSAIKVNKEKDPVGRTVYTFTMPDGKTATMSVRPFNAYATGEAPTLYGYTLKDGEMSGLVTQRPGENPEDVGPTDDVWIDVSRLNTGDDGTKIYNIAETYAHNTERLFIGDPAGLSDEALRRRTEQMLSSALKFGTTSHLAPHPRQVEGDTAMGVPPLKWTYGDDIGNIEALIHTSLASYNHVNPLTFEPRTGRFVDSEGHELDEDAIRQIADTGPGRAAGAGGKTLQRGAIFNALVQEGRGASSSNGAGGGSGILEGLVEFALQHGASTNKVFYSRGGTNTSGTDGLAFSRTPAADSAGADPAPRATLAKYTR
;
A
#
# COMPACT_ATOMS: atom_id res chain seq x y z
N MET A 1 36.64 -10.56 8.03
CA MET A 1 36.61 -9.10 8.26
C MET A 1 35.20 -8.65 7.89
N LEU A 2 34.34 -8.41 8.88
CA LEU A 2 33.00 -7.84 8.68
C LEU A 2 33.19 -6.31 8.65
N GLN A 3 33.06 -5.68 7.49
CA GLN A 3 33.00 -4.21 7.41
C GLN A 3 31.71 -3.74 8.10
N ALA A 4 31.79 -2.66 8.87
CA ALA A 4 30.60 -2.07 9.49
C ALA A 4 29.61 -1.60 8.42
N ALA A 5 28.30 -1.69 8.68
CA ALA A 5 27.26 -1.28 7.71
C ALA A 5 27.44 0.18 7.22
N GLU A 6 28.00 1.02 8.09
CA GLU A 6 28.34 2.42 7.82
C GLU A 6 29.48 2.57 6.78
N GLU A 7 30.46 1.67 6.80
CA GLU A 7 31.56 1.65 5.81
C GLU A 7 31.09 1.16 4.44
N VAL A 8 30.13 0.23 4.42
CA VAL A 8 29.49 -0.27 3.19
C VAL A 8 28.68 0.85 2.55
N LEU A 9 27.84 1.54 3.32
CA LEU A 9 27.04 2.66 2.83
C LEU A 9 27.92 3.81 2.33
N ALA A 10 28.95 4.20 3.07
CA ALA A 10 29.85 5.26 2.65
C ALA A 10 30.71 4.88 1.42
N THR A 11 31.01 3.58 1.24
CA THR A 11 31.68 3.08 0.04
C THR A 11 30.75 3.08 -1.17
N LEU A 12 29.49 2.68 -0.99
CA LEU A 12 28.48 2.73 -2.04
C LEU A 12 28.15 4.17 -2.43
N ALA A 13 28.01 5.09 -1.47
CA ALA A 13 27.77 6.51 -1.72
C ALA A 13 28.89 7.16 -2.56
N LYS A 14 30.14 6.72 -2.38
CA LYS A 14 31.29 7.21 -3.16
C LYS A 14 31.40 6.58 -4.55
N THR A 15 31.12 5.28 -4.67
CA THR A 15 31.42 4.51 -5.88
C THR A 15 30.22 4.33 -6.81
N LYS A 16 29.01 4.35 -6.25
CA LYS A 16 27.73 4.18 -6.94
C LYS A 16 26.66 5.09 -6.29
N PRO A 17 26.81 6.42 -6.37
CA PRO A 17 25.88 7.37 -5.75
C PRO A 17 24.44 7.18 -6.25
N GLU A 18 24.28 6.71 -7.49
CA GLU A 18 22.98 6.46 -8.12
C GLU A 18 22.27 5.18 -7.65
N ALA A 19 22.92 4.32 -6.86
CA ALA A 19 22.31 3.07 -6.42
C ALA A 19 21.07 3.32 -5.55
N GLY A 20 19.97 2.60 -5.79
CA GLY A 20 18.72 2.82 -5.06
C GLY A 20 18.82 2.65 -3.54
N LEU A 21 19.78 1.88 -3.03
CA LEU A 21 20.07 1.79 -1.59
C LEU A 21 20.71 3.07 -1.04
N VAL A 22 21.61 3.69 -1.81
CA VAL A 22 22.28 4.95 -1.46
C VAL A 22 21.28 6.10 -1.47
N LYS A 23 20.44 6.19 -2.50
CA LYS A 23 19.36 7.19 -2.59
C LYS A 23 18.40 7.11 -1.40
N ARG A 24 18.00 5.89 -1.02
CA ARG A 24 17.17 5.65 0.18
C ARG A 24 17.84 6.12 1.46
N ALA A 25 19.11 5.78 1.67
CA ALA A 25 19.84 6.23 2.86
C ALA A 25 20.03 7.75 2.89
N ILE A 26 20.25 8.39 1.73
CA ILE A 26 20.33 9.85 1.60
C ILE A 26 19.00 10.52 1.93
N ALA A 27 17.88 9.98 1.44
CA ALA A 27 16.54 10.50 1.74
C ALA A 27 16.26 10.47 3.26
N VAL A 28 16.63 9.37 3.93
CA VAL A 28 16.50 9.24 5.40
C VAL A 28 17.37 10.28 6.13
N ILE A 29 18.63 10.46 5.71
CA ILE A 29 19.53 11.46 6.30
C ILE A 29 19.00 12.89 6.05
N ARG A 30 18.47 13.17 4.85
CA ARG A 30 17.87 14.47 4.49
C ARG A 30 16.68 14.78 5.40
N ALA A 31 15.76 13.83 5.55
CA ALA A 31 14.58 13.98 6.40
C ALA A 31 14.99 14.30 7.85
N TRP A 32 15.94 13.53 8.39
CA TRP A 32 16.44 13.74 9.75
C TRP A 32 17.07 15.14 9.94
N LEU A 33 17.92 15.57 9.00
CA LEU A 33 18.58 16.88 9.07
C LEU A 33 17.58 18.04 9.05
N ARG A 34 16.53 17.95 8.23
CA ARG A 34 15.49 18.99 8.13
C ARG A 34 14.62 19.06 9.38
N GLU A 35 14.35 17.92 10.00
CA GLU A 35 13.55 17.83 11.21
C GLU A 35 14.29 18.37 12.44
N HIS A 36 15.59 18.07 12.57
CA HIS A 36 16.34 18.30 13.81
C HIS A 36 17.23 19.54 13.78
N ILE A 37 17.52 20.08 12.60
CA ILE A 37 18.38 21.26 12.45
C ILE A 37 17.56 22.39 11.82
N PRO A 38 17.15 23.40 12.62
CA PRO A 38 16.30 24.50 12.15
C PRO A 38 16.87 25.24 10.93
N ALA A 39 18.20 25.26 10.76
CA ALA A 39 18.85 25.85 9.61
C ALA A 39 18.57 25.11 8.29
N PHE A 40 18.31 23.80 8.32
CA PHE A 40 18.10 22.98 7.13
C PHE A 40 16.63 22.81 6.74
N LYS A 41 15.68 23.21 7.59
CA LYS A 41 14.22 23.04 7.40
C LYS A 41 13.70 23.54 6.05
N ASN A 42 14.32 24.57 5.46
CA ASN A 42 13.90 25.20 4.21
C ASN A 42 14.99 25.18 3.12
N LEU A 43 16.07 24.41 3.29
CA LEU A 43 17.16 24.35 2.31
C LEU A 43 16.92 23.22 1.29
N ALA A 44 16.98 23.58 0.01
CA ALA A 44 17.18 22.60 -1.05
C ALA A 44 18.55 21.96 -0.84
N MET A 45 18.59 20.64 -0.66
CA MET A 45 19.81 19.91 -0.30
C MET A 45 19.93 18.71 -1.24
N THR A 46 20.86 18.81 -2.20
CA THR A 46 21.02 17.80 -3.25
C THR A 46 21.67 16.53 -2.69
N ASP A 47 21.46 15.38 -3.35
CA ASP A 47 22.11 14.11 -2.99
C ASP A 47 23.64 14.28 -2.88
N ASP A 48 24.24 14.99 -3.84
CA ASP A 48 25.69 15.28 -3.87
C ASP A 48 26.17 16.11 -2.68
N GLU A 49 25.38 17.10 -2.24
CA GLU A 49 25.71 17.88 -1.05
C GLU A 49 25.65 17.03 0.22
N ILE A 50 24.69 16.11 0.30
CA ILE A 50 24.56 15.20 1.44
C ILE A 50 25.74 14.22 1.49
N ILE A 51 26.05 13.60 0.35
CA ILE A 51 27.19 12.69 0.22
C ILE A 51 28.49 13.40 0.63
N THR A 52 28.72 14.59 0.08
CA THR A 52 29.99 15.29 0.24
C THR A 52 30.17 15.93 1.61
N ARG A 53 29.10 16.50 2.19
CA ARG A 53 29.19 17.28 3.44
C ARG A 53 28.90 16.48 4.69
N PHE A 54 28.19 15.37 4.59
CA PHE A 54 27.77 14.59 5.76
C PHE A 54 28.29 13.15 5.72
N ILE A 55 28.12 12.44 4.61
CA ILE A 55 28.47 11.00 4.53
C ILE A 55 29.99 10.79 4.44
N LEU A 56 30.68 11.49 3.54
CA LEU A 56 32.14 11.36 3.38
C LEU A 56 32.95 11.83 4.61
N PRO A 57 32.58 12.94 5.29
CA PRO A 57 33.26 13.35 6.52
C PRO A 57 33.04 12.39 7.70
N ALA A 58 31.83 11.82 7.85
CA ALA A 58 31.53 10.83 8.88
C ALA A 58 32.37 9.56 8.73
N ARG A 59 32.56 9.08 7.49
CA ARG A 59 33.48 7.97 7.18
C ARG A 59 34.92 8.28 7.61
N LYS A 60 35.43 9.47 7.29
CA LYS A 60 36.79 9.89 7.67
C LYS A 60 36.98 9.94 9.19
N HIS A 61 35.91 10.22 9.95
CA HIS A 61 35.92 10.21 11.41
C HIS A 61 36.00 8.78 11.99
N ILE A 62 35.35 7.81 11.35
CA ILE A 62 35.37 6.39 11.72
C ILE A 62 36.71 5.73 11.33
N GLU A 63 37.18 5.97 10.10
CA GLU A 63 38.49 5.47 9.62
C GLU A 63 39.68 6.10 10.35
N GLY A 64 39.49 7.29 10.95
CA GLY A 64 40.52 8.03 11.66
C GLY A 64 40.65 7.72 13.15
N GLY A 65 39.76 6.89 13.73
CA GLY A 65 39.73 6.62 15.17
C GLY A 65 39.50 7.91 16.00
N GLY A 66 38.26 8.40 16.02
CA GLY A 66 37.87 9.52 16.89
C GLY A 66 38.22 9.25 18.37
N PRO A 67 38.51 10.30 19.18
CA PRO A 67 38.93 10.14 20.57
C PRO A 67 37.86 9.38 21.37
N GLU A 68 38.30 8.47 22.23
CA GLU A 68 37.43 7.69 23.12
C GLU A 68 36.43 8.60 23.85
N PRO A 69 35.13 8.25 23.87
CA PRO A 69 34.14 8.99 24.61
C PRO A 69 34.36 8.78 26.12
N GLN A 70 35.09 9.70 26.74
CA GLN A 70 35.09 9.83 28.19
C GLN A 70 33.71 10.33 28.65
N GLY A 71 32.97 9.46 29.33
CA GLY A 71 31.70 9.79 29.99
C GLY A 71 30.49 9.25 29.25
N GLY A 72 29.74 8.36 29.93
CA GLY A 72 28.54 7.69 29.43
C GLY A 72 27.46 8.65 28.95
N GLN A 73 27.52 9.01 27.67
CA GLN A 73 26.44 9.65 26.95
C GLN A 73 25.51 8.56 26.39
N PRO A 74 24.20 8.61 26.67
CA PRO A 74 23.27 7.62 26.16
C PRO A 74 23.15 7.73 24.64
N VAL A 75 23.21 6.60 23.94
CA VAL A 75 22.76 6.48 22.55
C VAL A 75 21.31 6.99 22.46
N PRO A 76 20.97 7.93 21.56
CA PRO A 76 19.64 8.55 21.52
C PRO A 76 18.55 7.50 21.26
N ALA A 77 17.53 7.48 22.12
CA ALA A 77 16.43 6.50 22.12
C ALA A 77 15.60 6.49 20.81
N PHE A 78 15.62 7.58 20.04
CA PHE A 78 14.90 7.73 18.77
C PHE A 78 15.41 6.83 17.64
N ASN A 79 16.68 6.45 17.63
CA ASN A 79 17.20 5.54 16.59
C ASN A 79 16.67 4.11 16.79
N ARG A 80 16.28 3.74 18.01
CA ARG A 80 15.71 2.43 18.33
C ARG A 80 14.25 2.31 17.92
N THR A 81 13.45 3.37 18.05
CA THR A 81 12.02 3.35 17.70
C THR A 81 11.81 3.25 16.19
N ASN A 82 12.58 4.00 15.38
CA ASN A 82 12.49 3.90 13.92
C ASN A 82 12.99 2.53 13.42
N THR A 83 14.07 2.00 14.01
CA THR A 83 14.55 0.63 13.70
C THR A 83 13.51 -0.44 14.04
N SER A 84 12.78 -0.28 15.16
CA SER A 84 11.70 -1.20 15.55
C SER A 84 10.55 -1.19 14.52
N ALA A 85 10.08 0.00 14.15
CA ALA A 85 8.99 0.15 13.20
C ALA A 85 9.36 -0.39 11.81
N GLN A 86 10.61 -0.19 11.38
CA GLN A 86 11.14 -0.76 10.14
C GLN A 86 11.21 -2.28 10.18
N ASN A 87 11.68 -2.87 11.29
CA ASN A 87 11.67 -4.33 11.46
C ASN A 87 10.25 -4.90 11.47
N ALA A 88 9.32 -4.22 12.12
CA ALA A 88 7.92 -4.61 12.14
C ALA A 88 7.31 -4.55 10.74
N LEU A 89 7.56 -3.47 9.99
CA LEU A 89 7.12 -3.33 8.61
C LEU A 89 7.71 -4.44 7.72
N GLN A 90 8.98 -4.77 7.87
CA GLN A 90 9.60 -5.88 7.18
C GLN A 90 8.89 -7.21 7.50
N ALA A 91 8.66 -7.49 8.79
CA ALA A 91 7.99 -8.72 9.22
C ALA A 91 6.55 -8.83 8.67
N LEU A 92 5.81 -7.71 8.63
CA LEU A 92 4.49 -7.65 8.00
C LEU A 92 4.56 -7.92 6.50
N SER A 93 5.56 -7.33 5.82
CA SER A 93 5.75 -7.55 4.39
C SER A 93 6.07 -9.01 4.07
N GLU A 94 6.78 -9.71 4.96
CA GLU A 94 7.11 -11.13 4.79
C GLU A 94 5.92 -12.07 5.11
N ASN A 95 4.82 -11.53 5.65
CA ASN A 95 3.62 -12.29 6.00
C ASN A 95 2.54 -12.22 4.91
N ASP A 96 2.70 -13.04 3.86
CA ASP A 96 1.73 -13.13 2.76
C ASP A 96 0.30 -13.48 3.20
N LYS A 97 0.13 -14.16 4.35
CA LYS A 97 -1.20 -14.57 4.85
C LYS A 97 -2.08 -13.40 5.27
N LEU A 98 -1.49 -12.24 5.56
CA LEU A 98 -2.22 -11.00 5.86
C LEU A 98 -2.99 -10.47 4.65
N PHE A 99 -2.54 -10.80 3.44
CA PHE A 99 -3.06 -10.24 2.20
C PHE A 99 -3.90 -11.28 1.45
N ALA A 100 -5.10 -10.92 0.99
CA ALA A 100 -5.91 -11.87 0.23
C ALA A 100 -5.45 -12.03 -1.22
N LEU A 101 -4.78 -11.02 -1.77
CA LEU A 101 -4.10 -11.11 -3.06
C LEU A 101 -2.59 -11.25 -2.82
N ALA A 102 -2.02 -12.35 -3.31
CA ALA A 102 -0.61 -12.65 -3.18
C ALA A 102 0.28 -11.61 -3.88
N LYS A 103 1.55 -11.55 -3.49
CA LYS A 103 2.58 -10.83 -4.22
C LYS A 103 2.87 -11.53 -5.54
N SER A 104 2.91 -10.77 -6.63
CA SER A 104 3.49 -11.25 -7.88
C SER A 104 4.94 -10.82 -7.98
N VAL A 105 5.80 -11.73 -8.44
CA VAL A 105 7.20 -11.45 -8.78
C VAL A 105 7.37 -10.99 -10.23
N GLN A 106 6.29 -10.99 -11.01
CA GLN A 106 6.30 -10.59 -12.41
C GLN A 106 6.45 -9.07 -12.52
N ASP A 107 7.12 -8.61 -13.57
CA ASP A 107 7.31 -7.19 -13.90
C ASP A 107 6.49 -6.77 -15.13
N THR A 108 5.67 -7.67 -15.67
CA THR A 108 4.74 -7.39 -16.78
C THR A 108 3.30 -7.32 -16.26
N VAL A 109 2.49 -6.46 -16.87
CA VAL A 109 1.07 -6.30 -16.49
C VAL A 109 0.29 -7.58 -16.72
N GLU A 110 0.60 -8.28 -17.81
CA GLU A 110 0.00 -9.55 -18.20
C GLU A 110 0.34 -10.66 -17.18
N GLY A 111 1.61 -10.75 -16.77
CA GLY A 111 2.06 -11.71 -15.77
C GLY A 111 1.43 -11.46 -14.40
N ILE A 112 1.44 -10.20 -13.94
CA ILE A 112 0.84 -9.82 -12.65
C ILE A 112 -0.68 -10.04 -12.68
N ALA A 113 -1.36 -9.74 -13.78
CA ALA A 113 -2.78 -10.02 -13.95
C ALA A 113 -3.07 -11.52 -13.89
N SER A 114 -2.26 -12.35 -14.56
CA SER A 114 -2.39 -13.81 -14.50
C SER A 114 -2.19 -14.38 -13.10
N ASP A 115 -1.22 -13.86 -12.34
CA ASP A 115 -0.99 -14.25 -10.94
C ASP A 115 -2.14 -13.78 -10.02
N THR A 116 -2.75 -12.63 -10.32
CA THR A 116 -3.85 -12.07 -9.54
C THR A 116 -5.16 -12.83 -9.80
N ASP A 117 -5.49 -13.06 -11.07
CA ASP A 117 -6.61 -13.87 -11.53
C ASP A 117 -6.44 -14.18 -13.02
N SER A 118 -6.13 -15.44 -13.34
CA SER A 118 -5.94 -15.93 -14.71
C SER A 118 -7.12 -15.73 -15.66
N ALA A 119 -8.32 -15.43 -15.15
CA ALA A 119 -9.49 -15.13 -15.98
C ALA A 119 -9.53 -13.66 -16.44
N ILE A 120 -8.68 -12.78 -15.89
CA ILE A 120 -8.53 -11.40 -16.36
C ILE A 120 -7.78 -11.40 -17.69
N LYS A 121 -8.38 -10.79 -18.71
CA LYS A 121 -7.74 -10.59 -20.01
C LYS A 121 -7.12 -9.19 -20.07
N VAL A 122 -5.91 -9.10 -20.61
CA VAL A 122 -5.17 -7.84 -20.75
C VAL A 122 -4.96 -7.53 -22.22
N ASN A 123 -5.37 -6.33 -22.66
CA ASN A 123 -5.05 -5.78 -23.97
C ASN A 123 -4.17 -4.55 -23.80
N LYS A 124 -3.05 -4.47 -24.54
CA LYS A 124 -2.09 -3.37 -24.48
C LYS A 124 -2.14 -2.55 -25.76
N GLU A 125 -2.29 -1.25 -25.64
CA GLU A 125 -2.29 -0.31 -26.74
C GLU A 125 -1.50 0.97 -26.44
N LYS A 126 -1.26 1.77 -27.48
CA LYS A 126 -0.72 3.12 -27.37
C LYS A 126 -1.83 4.10 -27.73
N ASP A 127 -2.07 5.06 -26.86
CA ASP A 127 -3.04 6.12 -27.15
C ASP A 127 -2.43 7.19 -28.08
N PRO A 128 -3.25 8.12 -28.62
CA PRO A 128 -2.77 9.16 -29.54
C PRO A 128 -1.70 10.10 -28.97
N VAL A 129 -1.57 10.17 -27.63
CA VAL A 129 -0.57 10.99 -26.95
C VAL A 129 0.64 10.16 -26.49
N GLY A 130 0.77 8.92 -26.96
CA GLY A 130 1.93 8.06 -26.74
C GLY A 130 1.96 7.31 -25.40
N ARG A 131 0.92 7.46 -24.56
CA ARG A 131 0.78 6.70 -23.30
C ARG A 131 0.52 5.24 -23.63
N THR A 132 1.09 4.34 -22.84
CA THR A 132 0.68 2.93 -22.88
C THR A 132 -0.59 2.77 -22.07
N VAL A 133 -1.61 2.18 -22.66
CA VAL A 133 -2.88 1.88 -21.99
C VAL A 133 -3.08 0.37 -21.99
N TYR A 134 -3.33 -0.18 -20.81
CA TYR A 134 -3.74 -1.55 -20.61
C TYR A 134 -5.24 -1.56 -20.32
N THR A 135 -6.01 -2.29 -21.12
CA THR A 135 -7.42 -2.55 -20.86
C THR A 135 -7.56 -3.95 -20.26
N PHE A 136 -8.10 -4.01 -19.05
CA PHE A 136 -8.44 -5.25 -18.37
C PHE A 136 -9.90 -5.59 -18.69
N THR A 137 -10.16 -6.82 -19.11
CA THR A 137 -11.51 -7.37 -19.19
C THR A 137 -11.66 -8.42 -18.09
N MET A 138 -12.56 -8.14 -17.15
CA MET A 138 -12.86 -8.99 -16.00
C MET A 138 -13.70 -10.21 -16.43
N PRO A 139 -13.82 -11.25 -15.57
CA PRO A 139 -14.60 -12.45 -15.91
C PRO A 139 -16.08 -12.16 -16.21
N ASP A 140 -16.65 -11.12 -15.60
CA ASP A 140 -18.01 -10.65 -15.83
C ASP A 140 -18.18 -9.78 -17.09
N GLY A 141 -17.09 -9.56 -17.85
CA GLY A 141 -17.06 -8.76 -19.07
C GLY A 141 -16.90 -7.26 -18.84
N LYS A 142 -16.89 -6.77 -17.59
CA LYS A 142 -16.61 -5.36 -17.31
C LYS A 142 -15.15 -5.02 -17.60
N THR A 143 -14.89 -3.75 -17.83
CA THR A 143 -13.56 -3.27 -18.18
C THR A 143 -13.03 -2.23 -17.20
N ALA A 144 -11.72 -2.24 -17.01
CA ALA A 144 -10.97 -1.19 -16.34
C ALA A 144 -9.73 -0.87 -17.18
N THR A 145 -9.12 0.30 -16.96
CA THR A 145 -7.88 0.65 -17.66
C THR A 145 -6.78 1.01 -16.68
N MET A 146 -5.53 0.76 -17.09
CA MET A 146 -4.33 1.31 -16.47
C MET A 146 -3.52 2.04 -17.53
N SER A 147 -3.15 3.28 -17.22
CA SER A 147 -2.30 4.09 -18.08
C SER A 147 -0.90 4.14 -17.51
N VAL A 148 0.10 4.08 -18.39
CA VAL A 148 1.52 4.34 -18.10
C VAL A 148 1.95 5.54 -18.91
N ARG A 149 2.26 6.63 -18.21
CA ARG A 149 2.80 7.86 -18.79
C ARG A 149 4.31 7.87 -18.60
N PRO A 150 5.09 7.89 -19.70
CA PRO A 150 6.53 8.04 -19.60
C PRO A 150 6.92 9.33 -18.89
N PHE A 151 8.00 9.28 -18.12
CA PHE A 151 8.62 10.49 -17.60
C PHE A 151 8.93 11.47 -18.75
N ASN A 152 8.62 12.75 -18.55
CA ASN A 152 8.95 13.81 -19.51
C ASN A 152 9.77 14.91 -18.84
N ALA A 153 11.08 14.90 -19.08
CA ALA A 153 12.02 15.91 -18.58
C ALA A 153 11.71 17.33 -19.07
N TYR A 154 10.97 17.46 -20.18
CA TYR A 154 10.66 18.72 -20.83
C TYR A 154 9.27 19.26 -20.48
N ALA A 155 8.54 18.59 -19.58
CA ALA A 155 7.21 19.02 -19.14
C ALA A 155 7.30 20.28 -18.25
N THR A 156 7.54 21.42 -18.89
CA THR A 156 7.72 22.73 -18.27
C THR A 156 6.88 23.77 -19.02
N GLY A 157 6.57 24.88 -18.34
CA GLY A 157 5.88 26.02 -18.97
C GLY A 157 4.50 25.64 -19.52
N GLU A 158 4.34 25.67 -20.85
CA GLU A 158 3.06 25.56 -21.56
C GLU A 158 2.49 24.13 -21.64
N ALA A 159 3.29 23.09 -21.33
CA ALA A 159 2.84 21.69 -21.34
C ALA A 159 3.34 20.92 -20.11
N PRO A 160 2.91 21.29 -18.88
CA PRO A 160 3.35 20.65 -17.66
C PRO A 160 2.74 19.25 -17.48
N THR A 161 3.42 18.40 -16.71
CA THR A 161 2.84 17.13 -16.26
C THR A 161 1.72 17.43 -15.26
N LEU A 162 0.53 16.89 -15.52
CA LEU A 162 -0.63 17.09 -14.67
C LEU A 162 -0.83 15.91 -13.70
N TYR A 163 -1.04 16.24 -12.43
CA TYR A 163 -1.40 15.32 -11.34
C TYR A 163 -2.83 15.53 -10.86
N GLY A 164 -3.53 16.53 -11.40
CA GLY A 164 -4.93 16.81 -11.15
C GLY A 164 -5.43 17.94 -12.04
N TYR A 165 -6.68 17.87 -12.49
CA TYR A 165 -7.38 18.95 -13.14
C TYR A 165 -8.90 18.76 -12.99
N THR A 166 -9.66 19.83 -13.20
CA THR A 166 -11.12 19.79 -13.31
C THR A 166 -11.53 20.22 -14.70
N LEU A 167 -12.46 19.48 -15.32
CA LEU A 167 -13.07 19.90 -16.58
C LEU A 167 -14.26 20.82 -16.30
N LYS A 168 -14.22 22.06 -16.81
CA LYS A 168 -15.34 23.00 -16.83
C LYS A 168 -15.64 23.33 -18.29
N ASP A 169 -16.85 22.99 -18.74
CA ASP A 169 -17.29 23.21 -20.13
C ASP A 169 -16.35 22.62 -21.19
N GLY A 170 -15.68 21.50 -20.87
CA GLY A 170 -14.70 20.84 -21.74
C GLY A 170 -13.28 21.40 -21.68
N GLU A 171 -13.06 22.49 -20.93
CA GLU A 171 -11.74 23.08 -20.71
C GLU A 171 -11.14 22.63 -19.37
N MET A 172 -9.83 22.40 -19.34
CA MET A 172 -9.11 22.07 -18.12
C MET A 172 -8.90 23.32 -17.26
N SER A 173 -9.23 23.22 -15.99
CA SER A 173 -9.04 24.25 -14.96
C SER A 173 -8.51 23.62 -13.68
N GLY A 174 -8.03 24.43 -12.73
CA GLY A 174 -7.51 23.92 -11.45
C GLY A 174 -6.34 22.95 -11.64
N LEU A 175 -5.41 23.30 -12.52
CA LEU A 175 -4.28 22.44 -12.89
C LEU A 175 -3.35 22.24 -11.68
N VAL A 176 -3.08 20.99 -11.36
CA VAL A 176 -2.06 20.58 -10.38
C VAL A 176 -0.87 20.05 -11.15
N THR A 177 0.22 20.81 -11.18
CA THR A 177 1.43 20.52 -11.97
C THR A 177 2.57 19.93 -11.17
N GLN A 178 2.44 19.89 -9.84
CA GLN A 178 3.39 19.27 -8.93
C GLN A 178 2.80 18.00 -8.34
N ARG A 179 3.67 17.02 -8.08
CA ARG A 179 3.26 15.78 -7.44
C ARG A 179 2.77 16.09 -6.02
N PRO A 180 1.57 15.65 -5.61
CA PRO A 180 1.02 16.00 -4.31
C PRO A 180 1.82 15.39 -3.15
N GLY A 181 1.97 16.14 -2.06
CA GLY A 181 2.77 15.76 -0.89
C GLY A 181 4.04 16.61 -0.75
N GLU A 182 4.78 16.37 0.32
CA GLU A 182 6.02 17.07 0.68
C GLU A 182 7.24 16.39 0.05
N ASN A 183 8.21 17.19 -0.40
CA ASN A 183 9.45 16.79 -1.09
C ASN A 183 9.25 15.98 -2.39
N PRO A 184 8.37 16.40 -3.32
CA PRO A 184 8.14 15.67 -4.58
C PRO A 184 9.40 15.53 -5.45
N GLU A 185 10.43 16.36 -5.24
CA GLU A 185 11.73 16.28 -5.89
C GLU A 185 12.54 15.02 -5.54
N ASP A 186 12.27 14.39 -4.39
CA ASP A 186 13.02 13.22 -3.90
C ASP A 186 12.71 11.92 -4.69
N VAL A 187 11.64 11.93 -5.49
CA VAL A 187 11.16 10.78 -6.27
C VAL A 187 12.01 10.48 -7.51
N GLY A 188 12.80 11.46 -7.99
CA GLY A 188 13.60 11.34 -9.20
C GLY A 188 12.78 11.13 -10.49
N PRO A 189 13.46 11.00 -11.65
CA PRO A 189 12.82 10.72 -12.93
C PRO A 189 12.17 9.34 -12.97
N THR A 190 10.86 9.28 -13.23
CA THR A 190 10.10 8.01 -13.24
C THR A 190 8.80 8.15 -14.01
N ASP A 191 8.37 7.03 -14.60
CA ASP A 191 7.06 6.92 -15.22
C ASP A 191 5.97 6.94 -14.15
N ASP A 192 4.80 7.44 -14.53
CA ASP A 192 3.59 7.39 -13.72
C ASP A 192 2.66 6.28 -14.21
N VAL A 193 2.01 5.62 -13.27
CA VAL A 193 0.98 4.60 -13.47
C VAL A 193 -0.29 5.06 -12.76
N TRP A 194 -1.45 4.98 -13.41
CA TRP A 194 -2.73 5.15 -12.73
C TRP A 194 -3.79 4.28 -13.38
N ILE A 195 -4.91 4.13 -12.68
CA ILE A 195 -6.03 3.31 -13.14
C ILE A 195 -7.29 4.14 -13.24
N ASP A 196 -8.14 3.75 -14.18
CA ASP A 196 -9.55 4.14 -14.24
C ASP A 196 -10.40 2.87 -14.04
N VAL A 197 -11.07 2.82 -12.89
CA VAL A 197 -12.00 1.77 -12.48
C VAL A 197 -13.45 2.28 -12.40
N SER A 198 -13.75 3.44 -12.99
CA SER A 198 -15.08 4.08 -12.95
C SER A 198 -16.19 3.23 -13.56
N ARG A 199 -15.83 2.28 -14.43
CA ARG A 199 -16.75 1.33 -15.06
C ARG A 199 -17.03 0.09 -14.22
N LEU A 200 -16.41 -0.02 -13.04
CA LEU A 200 -16.63 -1.09 -12.07
C LEU A 200 -17.55 -0.57 -10.95
N ASN A 201 -18.52 -1.37 -10.57
CA ASN A 201 -19.40 -1.13 -9.44
C ASN A 201 -18.74 -1.47 -8.10
N THR A 202 -19.35 -1.02 -7.02
CA THR A 202 -19.03 -1.48 -5.67
C THR A 202 -19.19 -3.00 -5.57
N GLY A 203 -18.13 -3.69 -5.13
CA GLY A 203 -18.10 -5.15 -5.00
C GLY A 203 -17.54 -5.87 -6.23
N ASP A 204 -17.34 -5.15 -7.33
CA ASP A 204 -16.60 -5.68 -8.47
C ASP A 204 -15.11 -5.79 -8.13
N ASP A 205 -14.40 -6.62 -8.88
CA ASP A 205 -12.99 -6.97 -8.76
C ASP A 205 -11.99 -5.79 -8.90
N GLY A 206 -12.39 -4.54 -8.67
CA GLY A 206 -11.53 -3.36 -8.72
C GLY A 206 -10.32 -3.44 -7.77
N THR A 207 -10.42 -4.18 -6.66
CA THR A 207 -9.26 -4.47 -5.79
C THR A 207 -8.16 -5.23 -6.53
N LYS A 208 -8.52 -6.12 -7.48
CA LYS A 208 -7.55 -6.82 -8.34
C LYS A 208 -6.81 -5.84 -9.24
N ILE A 209 -7.51 -4.84 -9.80
CA ILE A 209 -6.89 -3.82 -10.66
C ILE A 209 -5.93 -2.92 -9.87
N TYR A 210 -6.29 -2.49 -8.66
CA TYR A 210 -5.36 -1.81 -7.76
C TYR A 210 -4.13 -2.67 -7.47
N ASN A 211 -4.31 -3.94 -7.10
CA ASN A 211 -3.20 -4.85 -6.84
C ASN A 211 -2.27 -4.99 -8.06
N ILE A 212 -2.82 -5.13 -9.26
CA ILE A 212 -2.04 -5.23 -10.49
C ILE A 212 -1.22 -3.95 -10.71
N ALA A 213 -1.85 -2.78 -10.62
CA ALA A 213 -1.19 -1.51 -10.88
C ALA A 213 -0.12 -1.15 -9.84
N GLU A 214 -0.41 -1.37 -8.56
CA GLU A 214 0.52 -1.11 -7.46
C GLU A 214 1.70 -2.09 -7.48
N THR A 215 1.45 -3.37 -7.77
CA THR A 215 2.51 -4.37 -7.94
C THR A 215 3.38 -4.05 -9.15
N TYR A 216 2.78 -3.65 -10.27
CA TYR A 216 3.52 -3.25 -11.46
C TYR A 216 4.37 -2.01 -11.19
N ALA A 217 3.82 -1.02 -10.48
CA ALA A 217 4.55 0.17 -10.09
C ALA A 217 5.75 -0.18 -9.21
N HIS A 218 5.54 -0.99 -8.17
CA HIS A 218 6.60 -1.45 -7.29
C HIS A 218 7.70 -2.24 -8.03
N ASN A 219 7.31 -3.27 -8.77
CA ASN A 219 8.25 -4.20 -9.41
C ASN A 219 9.04 -3.56 -10.56
N THR A 220 8.60 -2.40 -11.06
CA THR A 220 9.23 -1.71 -12.18
C THR A 220 9.73 -0.30 -11.85
N GLU A 221 9.83 0.03 -10.56
CA GLU A 221 10.32 1.33 -10.06
C GLU A 221 9.55 2.52 -10.64
N ARG A 222 8.24 2.36 -10.85
CA ARG A 222 7.32 3.43 -11.28
C ARG A 222 6.50 3.95 -10.09
N LEU A 223 5.80 5.08 -10.28
CA LEU A 223 4.85 5.56 -9.28
C LEU A 223 3.40 5.35 -9.68
N PHE A 224 2.68 4.68 -8.80
CA PHE A 224 1.23 4.64 -8.81
C PHE A 224 0.65 5.95 -8.26
N ILE A 225 0.18 6.81 -9.16
CA ILE A 225 -0.46 8.10 -8.86
C ILE A 225 -1.99 7.95 -8.82
N GLY A 226 -2.69 8.99 -8.36
CA GLY A 226 -4.13 9.10 -8.57
C GLY A 226 -4.45 9.46 -10.02
N ASP A 227 -5.64 9.09 -10.50
CA ASP A 227 -6.08 9.50 -11.84
C ASP A 227 -6.09 11.04 -11.95
N PRO A 228 -5.28 11.64 -12.85
CA PRO A 228 -5.25 13.10 -13.01
C PRO A 228 -6.59 13.70 -13.42
N ALA A 229 -7.49 12.91 -14.03
CA ALA A 229 -8.83 13.36 -14.42
C ALA A 229 -9.79 13.54 -13.23
N GLY A 230 -9.38 13.06 -12.04
CA GLY A 230 -10.12 13.24 -10.81
C GLY A 230 -10.35 11.94 -10.05
N LEU A 231 -10.80 12.09 -8.81
CA LEU A 231 -11.06 10.98 -7.90
C LEU A 231 -12.50 11.10 -7.39
N SER A 232 -13.32 10.07 -7.61
CA SER A 232 -14.68 10.03 -7.06
C SER A 232 -14.69 9.90 -5.54
N ASP A 233 -15.83 10.20 -4.92
CA ASP A 233 -16.05 10.12 -3.47
C ASP A 233 -15.72 8.72 -2.93
N GLU A 234 -16.19 7.70 -3.66
CA GLU A 234 -15.94 6.30 -3.35
C GLU A 234 -14.45 5.92 -3.53
N ALA A 235 -13.80 6.45 -4.58
CA ALA A 235 -12.40 6.21 -4.85
C ALA A 235 -11.48 6.90 -3.83
N LEU A 236 -11.88 8.02 -3.24
CA LEU A 236 -11.12 8.74 -2.20
C LEU A 236 -10.80 7.85 -1.01
N ARG A 237 -11.81 7.14 -0.49
CA ARG A 237 -11.59 6.21 0.62
C ARG A 237 -10.91 4.93 0.16
N ARG A 238 -11.37 4.35 -0.95
CA ARG A 238 -10.84 3.08 -1.46
C ARG A 238 -9.35 3.16 -1.75
N ARG A 239 -8.91 4.17 -2.48
CA ARG A 239 -7.50 4.33 -2.83
C ARG A 239 -6.62 4.40 -1.59
N THR A 240 -7.07 5.09 -0.53
CA THR A 240 -6.36 5.13 0.75
C THR A 240 -6.18 3.74 1.37
N GLU A 241 -7.24 2.92 1.35
CA GLU A 241 -7.16 1.53 1.82
C GLU A 241 -6.24 0.65 0.96
N GLN A 242 -6.25 0.85 -0.36
CA GLN A 242 -5.38 0.10 -1.29
C GLN A 242 -3.92 0.51 -1.12
N MET A 243 -3.63 1.81 -1.00
CA MET A 243 -2.30 2.34 -0.69
C MET A 243 -1.75 1.77 0.62
N LEU A 244 -2.55 1.77 1.69
CA LEU A 244 -2.13 1.20 2.98
C LEU A 244 -1.78 -0.27 2.86
N SER A 245 -2.66 -1.00 2.20
CA SER A 245 -2.49 -2.42 1.96
C SER A 245 -1.23 -2.70 1.13
N SER A 246 -0.93 -1.84 0.14
CA SER A 246 0.26 -1.92 -0.72
C SER A 246 1.53 -1.66 0.06
N ALA A 247 1.50 -0.62 0.88
CA ALA A 247 2.64 -0.20 1.66
C ALA A 247 3.05 -1.27 2.68
N LEU A 248 2.07 -1.87 3.36
CA LEU A 248 2.31 -3.00 4.26
C LEU A 248 2.77 -4.25 3.51
N LYS A 249 2.20 -4.51 2.32
CA LYS A 249 2.58 -5.66 1.49
C LYS A 249 4.03 -5.55 1.05
N PHE A 250 4.43 -4.43 0.48
CA PHE A 250 5.77 -4.27 -0.08
C PHE A 250 6.80 -3.76 0.92
N GLY A 251 6.37 -3.36 2.12
CA GLY A 251 7.24 -2.83 3.16
C GLY A 251 7.81 -1.45 2.81
N THR A 252 7.15 -0.71 1.91
CA THR A 252 7.59 0.62 1.46
C THR A 252 6.44 1.37 0.79
N THR A 253 6.56 2.70 0.73
CA THR A 253 5.65 3.61 0.03
C THR A 253 6.25 4.20 -1.25
N SER A 254 7.47 3.80 -1.62
CA SER A 254 8.23 4.42 -2.72
C SER A 254 7.53 4.37 -4.08
N HIS A 255 6.67 3.37 -4.30
CA HIS A 255 5.91 3.20 -5.54
C HIS A 255 4.53 3.87 -5.51
N LEU A 256 4.22 4.65 -4.47
CA LEU A 256 2.91 5.27 -4.26
C LEU A 256 3.03 6.80 -4.26
N ALA A 257 2.03 7.46 -4.82
CA ALA A 257 1.81 8.89 -4.62
C ALA A 257 0.32 9.15 -4.35
N PRO A 258 -0.03 10.08 -3.46
CA PRO A 258 -1.42 10.46 -3.23
C PRO A 258 -1.99 11.27 -4.39
N HIS A 259 -3.31 11.21 -4.56
CA HIS A 259 -4.05 12.15 -5.42
C HIS A 259 -4.17 13.52 -4.73
N PRO A 260 -4.28 14.68 -5.43
CA PRO A 260 -4.49 15.98 -4.79
C PRO A 260 -5.65 15.99 -3.79
N ARG A 261 -6.81 15.45 -4.19
CA ARG A 261 -7.98 15.26 -3.32
C ARG A 261 -7.72 14.43 -2.05
N GLN A 262 -6.77 13.48 -2.07
CA GLN A 262 -6.39 12.75 -0.84
C GLN A 262 -5.61 13.65 0.12
N VAL A 263 -4.68 14.46 -0.40
CA VAL A 263 -3.91 15.41 0.40
C VAL A 263 -4.81 16.52 0.95
N GLU A 264 -5.80 16.97 0.18
CA GLU A 264 -6.81 17.95 0.62
C GLU A 264 -7.81 17.36 1.62
N GLY A 265 -8.16 16.08 1.49
CA GLY A 265 -9.25 15.46 2.24
C GLY A 265 -10.63 15.93 1.78
N ASP A 266 -11.65 15.49 2.50
CA ASP A 266 -13.05 15.88 2.27
C ASP A 266 -13.81 15.89 3.61
N THR A 267 -13.96 17.08 4.19
CA THR A 267 -14.62 17.24 5.50
C THR A 267 -16.11 16.92 5.45
N ALA A 268 -16.78 17.12 4.31
CA ALA A 268 -18.20 16.79 4.15
C ALA A 268 -18.41 15.27 4.18
N MET A 269 -17.45 14.52 3.65
CA MET A 269 -17.39 13.08 3.77
C MET A 269 -16.76 12.59 5.08
N GLY A 270 -16.15 13.46 5.89
CA GLY A 270 -15.39 13.03 7.07
C GLY A 270 -14.12 12.23 6.72
N VAL A 271 -13.53 12.49 5.56
CA VAL A 271 -12.20 11.97 5.19
C VAL A 271 -11.18 13.07 5.51
N PRO A 272 -10.23 12.85 6.44
CA PRO A 272 -9.24 13.89 6.74
C PRO A 272 -8.21 14.03 5.61
N PRO A 273 -7.50 15.18 5.56
CA PRO A 273 -6.31 15.37 4.74
C PRO A 273 -5.26 14.27 4.98
N LEU A 274 -4.76 13.64 3.92
CA LEU A 274 -3.66 12.69 3.98
C LEU A 274 -2.32 13.44 3.97
N LYS A 275 -1.56 13.31 5.06
CA LYS A 275 -0.18 13.78 5.12
C LYS A 275 0.71 12.80 4.35
N TRP A 276 1.60 13.32 3.52
CA TRP A 276 2.50 12.51 2.70
C TRP A 276 3.84 13.20 2.54
N THR A 277 4.91 12.47 2.82
CA THR A 277 6.29 12.93 2.65
C THR A 277 7.04 11.88 1.82
N TYR A 278 7.54 12.25 0.65
CA TYR A 278 8.31 11.32 -0.16
C TYR A 278 9.60 10.91 0.58
N GLY A 279 9.88 9.61 0.61
CA GLY A 279 11.02 9.03 1.35
C GLY A 279 10.74 8.65 2.81
N ASP A 280 9.55 8.94 3.35
CA ASP A 280 9.16 8.58 4.74
C ASP A 280 8.15 7.44 4.77
N ASP A 281 8.62 6.20 4.58
CA ASP A 281 7.75 5.02 4.51
C ASP A 281 6.92 4.82 5.78
N ILE A 282 7.53 4.96 6.95
CA ILE A 282 6.85 4.75 8.24
C ILE A 282 5.82 5.85 8.48
N GLY A 283 6.21 7.12 8.34
CA GLY A 283 5.27 8.23 8.54
C GLY A 283 4.10 8.22 7.55
N ASN A 284 4.35 7.82 6.30
CA ASN A 284 3.28 7.66 5.31
C ASN A 284 2.32 6.51 5.65
N ILE A 285 2.83 5.37 6.13
CA ILE A 285 1.99 4.25 6.58
C ILE A 285 1.16 4.65 7.80
N GLU A 286 1.76 5.33 8.78
CA GLU A 286 1.04 5.85 9.94
C GLU A 286 -0.05 6.86 9.53
N ALA A 287 0.26 7.75 8.58
CA ALA A 287 -0.71 8.69 8.03
C ALA A 287 -1.87 7.98 7.31
N LEU A 288 -1.59 6.91 6.56
CA LEU A 288 -2.61 6.08 5.91
C LEU A 288 -3.50 5.36 6.94
N ILE A 289 -2.91 4.80 8.01
CA ILE A 289 -3.67 4.16 9.12
C ILE A 289 -4.58 5.20 9.79
N HIS A 290 -4.03 6.37 10.12
CA HIS A 290 -4.79 7.45 10.74
C HIS A 290 -5.96 7.90 9.86
N THR A 291 -5.72 8.12 8.57
CA THR A 291 -6.76 8.53 7.62
C THR A 291 -7.83 7.45 7.45
N SER A 292 -7.44 6.17 7.42
CA SER A 292 -8.35 5.02 7.40
C SER A 292 -9.26 4.98 8.64
N LEU A 293 -8.67 5.05 9.84
CA LEU A 293 -9.40 5.07 11.11
C LEU A 293 -10.38 6.25 11.20
N ALA A 294 -9.91 7.47 10.91
CA ALA A 294 -10.75 8.66 10.95
C ALA A 294 -11.91 8.58 9.95
N SER A 295 -11.68 7.98 8.78
CA SER A 295 -12.69 7.80 7.74
C SER A 295 -13.83 6.86 8.14
N TYR A 296 -13.58 5.88 9.03
CA TYR A 296 -14.51 4.77 9.26
C TYR A 296 -14.90 4.52 10.72
N ASN A 297 -14.15 4.99 11.71
CA ASN A 297 -14.40 4.66 13.12
C ASN A 297 -15.79 5.06 13.60
N HIS A 298 -16.33 6.19 13.11
CA HIS A 298 -17.67 6.66 13.48
C HIS A 298 -18.81 5.74 12.98
N VAL A 299 -18.53 4.87 12.02
CA VAL A 299 -19.49 3.91 11.42
C VAL A 299 -19.07 2.47 11.62
N ASN A 300 -18.04 2.19 12.45
CA ASN A 300 -17.54 0.84 12.67
C ASN A 300 -18.13 0.25 13.97
N PRO A 301 -19.10 -0.68 13.88
CA PRO A 301 -19.70 -1.29 15.07
C PRO A 301 -18.88 -2.46 15.62
N LEU A 302 -17.79 -2.87 14.94
CA LEU A 302 -16.96 -4.00 15.35
C LEU A 302 -15.94 -3.54 16.40
N THR A 303 -15.76 -4.36 17.42
CA THR A 303 -14.63 -4.29 18.35
C THR A 303 -13.75 -5.52 18.16
N PHE A 304 -12.43 -5.33 18.11
CA PHE A 304 -11.48 -6.43 18.14
C PHE A 304 -11.01 -6.63 19.57
N GLU A 305 -11.12 -7.84 20.10
CA GLU A 305 -10.65 -8.19 21.45
C GLU A 305 -9.21 -8.74 21.38
N PRO A 306 -8.19 -8.00 21.84
CA PRO A 306 -6.79 -8.38 21.65
C PRO A 306 -6.37 -9.68 22.36
N ARG A 307 -7.05 -10.08 23.42
CA ARG A 307 -6.69 -11.30 24.18
C ARG A 307 -7.13 -12.58 23.49
N THR A 308 -8.26 -12.50 22.79
CA THR A 308 -8.92 -13.67 22.18
C THR A 308 -8.79 -13.67 20.67
N GLY A 309 -8.47 -12.52 20.07
CA GLY A 309 -8.46 -12.30 18.63
C GLY A 309 -9.86 -12.26 18.02
N ARG A 310 -10.92 -12.15 18.83
CA ARG A 310 -12.31 -12.22 18.35
C ARG A 310 -12.83 -10.85 17.96
N PHE A 311 -13.70 -10.82 16.97
CA PHE A 311 -14.53 -9.65 16.69
C PHE A 311 -15.80 -9.77 17.51
N VAL A 312 -16.21 -8.67 18.14
CA VAL A 312 -17.44 -8.60 18.93
C VAL A 312 -18.27 -7.37 18.57
N ASP A 313 -19.57 -7.44 18.80
CA ASP A 313 -20.47 -6.29 18.71
C ASP A 313 -20.41 -5.39 19.95
N SER A 314 -21.27 -4.37 20.02
CA SER A 314 -21.37 -3.45 21.16
C SER A 314 -21.87 -4.09 22.45
N GLU A 315 -22.49 -5.27 22.38
CA GLU A 315 -23.01 -6.03 23.52
C GLU A 315 -22.01 -7.10 23.98
N GLY A 316 -20.91 -7.29 23.24
CA GLY A 316 -19.86 -8.27 23.52
C GLY A 316 -20.12 -9.64 22.89
N HIS A 317 -21.10 -9.77 21.99
CA HIS A 317 -21.33 -11.02 21.27
C HIS A 317 -20.29 -11.21 20.17
N GLU A 318 -19.75 -12.43 20.07
CA GLU A 318 -18.80 -12.79 19.03
C GLU A 318 -19.44 -12.78 17.64
N LEU A 319 -18.70 -12.20 16.68
CA LEU A 319 -19.10 -12.04 15.30
C LEU A 319 -18.22 -12.92 14.40
N ASP A 320 -18.85 -13.83 13.67
CA ASP A 320 -18.20 -14.58 12.60
C ASP A 320 -18.17 -13.79 11.27
N GLU A 321 -17.56 -14.36 10.24
CA GLU A 321 -17.44 -13.71 8.92
C GLU A 321 -18.80 -13.43 8.25
N ASP A 322 -19.81 -14.27 8.49
CA ASP A 322 -21.14 -14.09 7.89
C ASP A 322 -21.90 -12.97 8.59
N ALA A 323 -21.82 -12.90 9.93
CA ALA A 323 -22.35 -11.79 10.73
C ALA A 323 -21.67 -10.46 10.35
N ILE A 324 -20.34 -10.44 10.22
CA ILE A 324 -19.59 -9.26 9.80
C ILE A 324 -19.99 -8.83 8.39
N ARG A 325 -20.19 -9.76 7.46
CA ARG A 325 -20.68 -9.45 6.10
C ARG A 325 -22.06 -8.82 6.17
N GLN A 326 -22.99 -9.40 6.94
CA GLN A 326 -24.33 -8.85 7.10
C GLN A 326 -24.32 -7.45 7.72
N ILE A 327 -23.48 -7.21 8.73
CA ILE A 327 -23.28 -5.89 9.34
C ILE A 327 -22.76 -4.89 8.31
N ALA A 328 -21.79 -5.28 7.47
CA ALA A 328 -21.28 -4.40 6.42
C ALA A 328 -22.35 -4.07 5.36
N ASP A 329 -23.21 -5.04 5.02
CA ASP A 329 -24.21 -4.90 3.97
C ASP A 329 -25.48 -4.16 4.42
N THR A 330 -25.78 -4.15 5.72
CA THR A 330 -27.03 -3.57 6.27
C THR A 330 -26.80 -2.42 7.25
N GLY A 331 -25.60 -2.31 7.81
CA GLY A 331 -25.26 -1.36 8.86
C GLY A 331 -24.74 -0.01 8.34
N PRO A 332 -24.35 0.89 9.26
CA PRO A 332 -23.88 2.24 8.95
C PRO A 332 -22.62 2.24 8.06
N GLY A 333 -21.81 1.17 8.09
CA GLY A 333 -20.66 0.99 7.22
C GLY A 333 -21.00 0.99 5.72
N ARG A 334 -22.20 0.53 5.34
CA ARG A 334 -22.65 0.52 3.93
C ARG A 334 -22.68 1.93 3.33
N ALA A 335 -23.23 2.89 4.07
CA ALA A 335 -23.34 4.29 3.63
C ALA A 335 -21.96 4.95 3.45
N ALA A 336 -20.96 4.52 4.23
CA ALA A 336 -19.57 4.94 4.07
C ALA A 336 -18.80 4.12 3.02
N GLY A 337 -19.45 3.13 2.37
CA GLY A 337 -18.83 2.23 1.41
C GLY A 337 -17.79 1.28 2.02
N ALA A 338 -17.88 1.00 3.33
CA ALA A 338 -17.02 0.06 4.07
C ALA A 338 -17.55 -1.37 3.97
N GLY A 339 -16.72 -2.28 3.42
CA GLY A 339 -17.02 -3.72 3.44
C GLY A 339 -16.54 -4.39 4.74
N GLY A 340 -16.92 -5.65 4.97
CA GLY A 340 -16.57 -6.40 6.20
C GLY A 340 -15.09 -6.36 6.56
N LYS A 341 -14.20 -6.55 5.57
CA LYS A 341 -12.73 -6.47 5.78
C LYS A 341 -12.23 -5.07 6.13
N THR A 342 -12.87 -4.02 5.60
CA THR A 342 -12.58 -2.63 5.99
C THR A 342 -12.97 -2.40 7.46
N LEU A 343 -14.13 -2.93 7.88
CA LEU A 343 -14.56 -2.83 9.28
C LEU A 343 -13.65 -3.63 10.23
N GLN A 344 -13.27 -4.87 9.86
CA GLN A 344 -12.33 -5.70 10.62
C GLN A 344 -10.98 -5.00 10.79
N ARG A 345 -10.42 -4.45 9.70
CA ARG A 345 -9.16 -3.67 9.74
C ARG A 345 -9.28 -2.46 10.66
N GLY A 346 -10.36 -1.71 10.56
CA GLY A 346 -10.63 -0.58 11.45
C GLY A 346 -10.70 -0.98 12.92
N ALA A 347 -11.34 -2.12 13.22
CA ALA A 347 -11.45 -2.63 14.59
C ALA A 347 -10.08 -3.06 15.15
N ILE A 348 -9.26 -3.75 14.35
CA ILE A 348 -7.88 -4.11 14.70
C ILE A 348 -7.04 -2.87 14.99
N PHE A 349 -7.03 -1.89 14.09
CA PHE A 349 -6.27 -0.66 14.28
C PHE A 349 -6.77 0.18 15.47
N ASN A 350 -8.07 0.21 15.71
CA ASN A 350 -8.63 0.89 16.87
C ASN A 350 -8.18 0.22 18.18
N ALA A 351 -8.14 -1.12 18.22
CA ALA A 351 -7.63 -1.86 19.38
C ALA A 351 -6.14 -1.54 19.63
N LEU A 352 -5.31 -1.54 18.57
CA LEU A 352 -3.89 -1.18 18.67
C LEU A 352 -3.66 0.25 19.20
N VAL A 353 -4.48 1.21 18.73
CA VAL A 353 -4.43 2.59 19.24
C VAL A 353 -4.86 2.67 20.71
N GLN A 354 -5.83 1.86 21.14
CA GLN A 354 -6.29 1.81 22.53
C GLN A 354 -5.25 1.15 23.46
N GLU A 355 -4.62 0.06 23.03
CA GLU A 355 -3.53 -0.59 23.79
C GLU A 355 -2.31 0.32 23.93
N GLY A 356 -1.91 1.01 22.87
CA GLY A 356 -0.82 1.98 22.90
C GLY A 356 -1.09 3.15 23.86
N ARG A 357 -2.36 3.58 24.00
CA ARG A 357 -2.78 4.58 25.00
C ARG A 357 -2.74 4.03 26.43
N GLY A 358 -3.05 2.75 26.64
CA GLY A 358 -2.93 2.08 27.94
C GLY A 358 -1.49 1.91 28.43
N ALA A 359 -0.56 1.60 27.52
CA ALA A 359 0.86 1.44 27.85
C ALA A 359 1.58 2.78 28.12
N SER A 360 1.18 3.84 27.42
CA SER A 360 1.75 5.21 27.54
C SER A 360 1.49 5.89 28.89
N SER A 361 0.61 5.33 29.75
CA SER A 361 0.40 5.83 31.11
C SER A 361 1.57 5.56 32.06
N SER A 362 2.57 4.76 31.67
CA SER A 362 3.63 4.30 32.59
C SER A 362 5.02 4.92 32.37
N ASN A 363 5.32 5.55 31.23
CA ASN A 363 6.55 6.32 31.03
C ASN A 363 6.41 7.27 29.83
N GLY A 364 6.51 8.58 30.08
CA GLY A 364 6.36 9.61 29.06
C GLY A 364 7.47 9.57 28.01
N ALA A 365 7.17 8.97 26.86
CA ALA A 365 7.86 9.19 25.59
C ALA A 365 6.81 9.10 24.46
N GLY A 366 6.75 10.14 23.62
CA GLY A 366 5.65 10.38 22.70
C GLY A 366 5.49 9.38 21.56
N GLY A 367 4.23 9.01 21.30
CA GLY A 367 3.54 9.05 20.00
C GLY A 367 4.06 8.18 18.84
N GLY A 368 3.25 7.21 18.41
CA GLY A 368 3.28 6.61 17.07
C GLY A 368 3.83 5.18 16.98
N SER A 369 4.97 4.93 17.65
CA SER A 369 5.88 3.80 17.37
C SER A 369 5.49 2.41 17.92
N GLY A 370 4.21 2.05 17.93
CA GLY A 370 3.78 0.71 18.38
C GLY A 370 2.67 0.06 17.56
N ILE A 371 2.10 0.76 16.57
CA ILE A 371 0.97 0.21 15.81
C ILE A 371 1.44 -0.93 14.89
N LEU A 372 2.61 -0.79 14.25
CA LEU A 372 3.15 -1.82 13.36
C LEU A 372 3.62 -3.04 14.16
N GLU A 373 4.29 -2.81 15.27
CA GLU A 373 4.72 -3.85 16.22
C GLU A 373 3.51 -4.63 16.76
N GLY A 374 2.49 -3.94 17.24
CA GLY A 374 1.28 -4.59 17.73
C GLY A 374 0.52 -5.32 16.62
N LEU A 375 0.55 -4.81 15.36
CA LEU A 375 0.00 -5.54 14.23
C LEU A 375 0.76 -6.85 13.95
N VAL A 376 2.10 -6.85 14.07
CA VAL A 376 2.91 -8.08 13.99
C VAL A 376 2.50 -9.04 15.11
N GLU A 377 2.36 -8.55 16.34
CA GLU A 377 1.94 -9.37 17.49
C GLU A 377 0.56 -10.01 17.25
N PHE A 378 -0.42 -9.22 16.84
CA PHE A 378 -1.75 -9.74 16.51
C PHE A 378 -1.71 -10.73 15.36
N ALA A 379 -0.89 -10.48 14.33
CA ALA A 379 -0.74 -11.40 13.20
C ALA A 379 -0.14 -12.75 13.61
N LEU A 380 0.79 -12.76 14.56
CA LEU A 380 1.42 -13.97 15.08
C LEU A 380 0.52 -14.72 16.05
N GLN A 381 -0.20 -14.01 16.92
CA GLN A 381 -1.04 -14.61 17.97
C GLN A 381 -2.42 -15.02 17.46
N HIS A 382 -2.98 -14.25 16.52
CA HIS A 382 -4.37 -14.34 16.06
C HIS A 382 -4.48 -14.44 14.54
N GLY A 383 -3.60 -15.22 13.91
CA GLY A 383 -3.56 -15.40 12.46
C GLY A 383 -4.92 -15.71 11.82
N ALA A 384 -5.78 -16.51 12.47
CA ALA A 384 -7.12 -16.81 11.94
C ALA A 384 -7.97 -15.54 11.70
N SER A 385 -7.84 -14.53 12.55
CA SER A 385 -8.62 -13.29 12.53
C SER A 385 -7.96 -12.17 11.73
N THR A 386 -6.63 -12.21 11.58
CA THR A 386 -5.85 -11.21 10.83
C THR A 386 -5.54 -11.62 9.40
N ASN A 387 -5.71 -12.90 9.05
CA ASN A 387 -5.49 -13.41 7.71
C ASN A 387 -6.42 -12.72 6.70
N LYS A 388 -5.86 -12.34 5.55
CA LYS A 388 -6.58 -11.74 4.41
C LYS A 388 -7.36 -10.45 4.75
N VAL A 389 -7.03 -9.79 5.87
CA VAL A 389 -7.65 -8.50 6.27
C VAL A 389 -7.19 -7.36 5.35
N PHE A 390 -6.02 -7.49 4.74
CA PHE A 390 -5.46 -6.55 3.76
C PHE A 390 -5.71 -7.08 2.34
N TYR A 391 -6.09 -6.22 1.39
CA TYR A 391 -6.59 -6.57 0.05
C TYR A 391 -7.66 -7.67 0.03
N SER A 392 -8.89 -7.36 0.46
CA SER A 392 -10.07 -8.09 0.01
C SER A 392 -11.29 -7.19 0.09
N ARG A 393 -11.95 -6.99 -1.05
CA ARG A 393 -13.41 -6.76 -1.06
C ARG A 393 -13.99 -8.01 -1.71
N GLY A 394 -14.83 -8.71 -0.95
CA GLY A 394 -15.19 -10.10 -1.19
C GLY A 394 -15.84 -10.35 -2.55
N GLY A 395 -15.16 -11.14 -3.37
CA GLY A 395 -15.75 -11.96 -4.41
C GLY A 395 -15.69 -13.42 -3.95
N THR A 396 -16.84 -14.09 -4.01
CA THR A 396 -17.14 -15.50 -3.71
C THR A 396 -15.96 -16.46 -3.47
N ASN A 397 -16.00 -17.14 -2.32
CA ASN A 397 -15.27 -18.37 -2.02
C ASN A 397 -15.29 -19.33 -3.22
N THR A 398 -14.13 -19.57 -3.81
CA THR A 398 -13.81 -20.90 -4.36
C THR A 398 -12.86 -21.54 -3.37
N SER A 399 -13.37 -22.56 -2.67
CA SER A 399 -12.63 -23.41 -1.77
C SER A 399 -11.50 -24.10 -2.53
N GLY A 400 -10.31 -23.50 -2.51
CA GLY A 400 -9.06 -24.18 -2.83
C GLY A 400 -8.69 -25.07 -1.66
N THR A 401 -8.91 -26.36 -1.83
CA THR A 401 -8.60 -27.40 -0.86
C THR A 401 -7.10 -27.45 -0.58
N ASP A 402 -6.78 -27.54 0.72
CA ASP A 402 -5.44 -27.81 1.23
C ASP A 402 -4.81 -29.01 0.52
N GLY A 403 -3.66 -28.76 -0.11
CA GLY A 403 -2.77 -29.80 -0.63
C GLY A 403 -2.09 -30.55 0.51
N LEU A 404 -2.82 -31.46 1.15
CA LEU A 404 -2.24 -32.58 1.90
C LEU A 404 -2.66 -33.87 1.21
N ALA A 405 -1.82 -34.30 0.28
CA ALA A 405 -1.90 -35.61 -0.35
C ALA A 405 -1.62 -36.70 0.70
N PHE A 406 -2.68 -37.30 1.23
CA PHE A 406 -2.63 -38.64 1.80
C PHE A 406 -3.34 -39.59 0.85
N SER A 407 -2.54 -40.45 0.24
CA SER A 407 -2.93 -41.64 -0.50
C SER A 407 -3.84 -42.54 0.34
N ARG A 408 -5.09 -42.68 -0.07
CA ARG A 408 -5.88 -43.88 0.21
C ARG A 408 -6.60 -44.33 -1.05
N THR A 409 -6.12 -45.44 -1.58
CA THR A 409 -6.79 -46.30 -2.54
C THR A 409 -8.21 -46.65 -2.06
N PRO A 410 -9.24 -46.60 -2.90
CA PRO A 410 -10.43 -47.40 -2.71
C PRO A 410 -10.39 -48.64 -3.60
N ALA A 411 -10.68 -49.77 -2.95
CA ALA A 411 -10.93 -51.05 -3.58
C ALA A 411 -12.13 -50.99 -4.54
N ALA A 412 -12.09 -51.90 -5.51
CA ALA A 412 -13.15 -52.21 -6.46
C ALA A 412 -14.45 -52.65 -5.78
N ASP A 413 -15.59 -52.28 -6.37
CA ASP A 413 -16.60 -53.28 -6.77
C ASP A 413 -17.63 -52.71 -7.78
N SER A 414 -17.59 -53.33 -8.97
CA SER A 414 -18.62 -53.78 -9.91
C SER A 414 -19.95 -53.05 -10.22
N ALA A 415 -20.25 -53.12 -11.53
CA ALA A 415 -21.54 -53.17 -12.25
C ALA A 415 -22.25 -51.82 -12.50
N GLY A 416 -22.30 -51.29 -13.73
CA GLY A 416 -23.03 -51.79 -14.91
C GLY A 416 -24.28 -50.90 -15.08
N ALA A 417 -24.66 -50.29 -16.19
CA ALA A 417 -24.42 -50.51 -17.60
C ALA A 417 -24.65 -49.20 -18.37
N ASP A 418 -23.99 -49.05 -19.52
CA ASP A 418 -24.33 -48.08 -20.58
C ASP A 418 -25.26 -48.79 -21.59
N PRO A 419 -26.14 -48.07 -22.31
CA PRO A 419 -25.74 -47.73 -23.67
C PRO A 419 -26.20 -46.34 -24.16
N ALA A 420 -25.29 -45.66 -24.85
CA ALA A 420 -25.53 -44.58 -25.80
C ALA A 420 -26.24 -45.08 -27.09
N PRO A 421 -26.43 -44.28 -28.18
CA PRO A 421 -26.50 -42.82 -28.32
C PRO A 421 -27.71 -42.36 -29.18
N ARG A 422 -28.06 -41.05 -29.18
CA ARG A 422 -28.70 -40.40 -30.35
C ARG A 422 -28.20 -38.97 -30.55
N ALA A 423 -27.56 -38.76 -31.70
CA ALA A 423 -27.28 -37.47 -32.31
C ALA A 423 -28.57 -36.85 -32.91
N THR A 424 -28.66 -35.52 -32.94
CA THR A 424 -28.90 -34.73 -34.18
C THR A 424 -28.92 -33.21 -33.95
N LEU A 425 -28.04 -32.53 -34.70
CA LEU A 425 -28.24 -31.34 -35.56
C LEU A 425 -28.80 -30.00 -35.01
N ALA A 426 -27.89 -29.03 -34.96
CA ALA A 426 -27.90 -27.73 -35.67
C ALA A 426 -29.24 -27.03 -36.00
N LYS A 427 -29.31 -25.73 -35.67
CA LYS A 427 -29.77 -24.68 -36.60
C LYS A 427 -29.36 -23.26 -36.19
N TYR A 428 -28.89 -22.54 -37.20
CA TYR A 428 -28.53 -21.13 -37.30
C TYR A 428 -29.75 -20.19 -37.35
N THR A 429 -29.48 -18.88 -37.23
CA THR A 429 -30.28 -17.67 -37.56
C THR A 429 -31.45 -17.31 -36.62
N ARG A 430 -31.64 -16.05 -36.21
CA ARG A 430 -31.22 -14.73 -36.72
C ARG A 430 -30.61 -13.83 -35.65
#